data_AF-A0A098VN27-F1
#
_entry.id   AF-A0A098VN27-F1
#
_cell.length_a   1.000
_cell.length_b   1.000
_cell.length_c   1.000
_cell.angle_alpha   90.00
_cell.angle_beta   90.00
_cell.angle_gamma   90.00
#
_symmetry.space_group_name_H-M   'P 1'
#
loop_
_entity.id
_entity.type
_entity.pdbx_description
1 polymer ?
#
loop_
_entity_poly.entity_id
_entity_poly.type
_entity_poly.pdbx_seq_one_letter_code
_entity_poly.pdbx_strand_id
1 'polypeptide(L)'
;KWVLSTSQITADHNDAWGYGEVVADGFGLPYSIYDDHIYVGVSSRSSLNADTEKFKEILSKTLLSMSELIKKIRGDGFASMPSSSL
;
A
#
# COMPACT_ATOMS: atom_id res chain seq x y z
N LYS A 1 5.09 -8.38 -19.12
CA LYS A 1 4.35 -9.32 -18.26
C LYS A 1 4.17 -8.66 -16.91
N TRP A 2 2.92 -8.54 -16.43
CA TRP A 2 2.63 -7.85 -15.17
C TRP A 2 2.58 -8.87 -14.03
N VAL A 3 3.73 -9.15 -13.42
CA VAL A 3 3.84 -10.06 -12.26
C VAL A 3 3.15 -9.46 -11.04
N LEU A 4 3.12 -8.14 -10.92
CA LEU A 4 2.35 -7.41 -9.91
C LEU A 4 1.41 -6.45 -10.65
N SER A 5 0.11 -6.66 -10.50
CA SER A 5 -0.93 -5.78 -11.01
C SER A 5 -1.52 -4.98 -9.85
N THR A 6 -1.46 -3.65 -9.92
CA THR A 6 -1.96 -2.76 -8.86
C THR A 6 -2.96 -1.75 -9.40
N SER A 7 -3.81 -1.23 -8.52
CA SER A 7 -4.68 -0.09 -8.80
C SER A 7 -5.22 0.48 -7.50
N GLN A 8 -5.55 1.77 -7.55
CA GLN A 8 -6.07 2.53 -6.41
C GLN A 8 -7.51 2.93 -6.67
N ILE A 9 -8.38 2.64 -5.70
CA ILE A 9 -9.75 3.16 -5.65
C ILE A 9 -10.03 3.49 -4.20
N THR A 10 -10.24 4.77 -3.90
CA THR A 10 -10.72 5.22 -2.59
C THR A 10 -12.15 5.70 -2.78
N ALA A 11 -13.07 5.19 -1.96
CA ALA A 11 -14.44 5.65 -1.91
C ALA A 11 -14.94 5.61 -0.47
N ASP A 12 -15.57 6.69 -0.01
CA ASP A 12 -15.99 6.91 1.39
C ASP A 12 -17.01 5.87 1.92
N HIS A 13 -17.57 5.04 1.02
CA HIS A 13 -18.62 4.07 1.35
C HIS A 13 -18.19 2.61 1.14
N ASN A 14 -16.96 2.35 0.68
CA ASN A 14 -16.47 1.00 0.38
C ASN A 14 -15.07 0.77 0.98
N ASP A 15 -15.03 0.17 2.17
CA ASP A 15 -13.78 -0.05 2.91
C ASP A 15 -12.87 -1.15 2.30
N ALA A 16 -13.39 -1.96 1.38
CA ALA A 16 -12.65 -3.06 0.76
C ALA A 16 -13.10 -3.34 -0.68
N TRP A 17 -12.14 -3.69 -1.54
CA TRP A 17 -12.38 -4.16 -2.89
C TRP A 17 -11.20 -5.02 -3.37
N GLY A 18 -11.40 -5.79 -4.43
CA GLY A 18 -10.27 -6.49 -5.02
C GLY A 18 -10.52 -7.23 -6.32
N TYR A 19 -9.43 -7.75 -6.86
CA TYR A 19 -9.35 -8.51 -8.09
C TYR A 19 -8.17 -9.49 -8.02
N GLY A 20 -8.18 -10.51 -8.90
CA GLY A 20 -7.11 -11.49 -9.02
C GLY A 20 -5.92 -11.01 -9.85
N GLU A 21 -4.88 -11.81 -9.92
CA GLU A 21 -3.74 -11.59 -10.80
C GLU A 21 -4.11 -11.58 -12.30
N VAL A 22 -3.34 -10.84 -13.11
CA VAL A 22 -3.54 -10.76 -14.58
C VAL A 22 -2.68 -11.76 -15.37
N VAL A 23 -1.81 -12.51 -14.69
CA VAL A 23 -0.98 -13.59 -15.25
C VAL A 23 -0.86 -14.75 -14.26
N ALA A 24 -0.68 -15.98 -14.75
CA ALA A 24 -0.78 -17.19 -13.93
C ALA A 24 0.20 -17.27 -12.73
N ASP A 25 1.33 -16.57 -12.83
CA ASP A 25 2.39 -16.49 -11.83
C ASP A 25 2.54 -15.07 -11.26
N GLY A 26 1.43 -14.35 -11.15
CA GLY A 26 1.40 -12.97 -10.65
C GLY A 26 0.57 -12.77 -9.39
N PHE A 27 0.46 -11.49 -9.02
CA PHE A 27 -0.29 -10.98 -7.89
C PHE A 27 -1.27 -9.88 -8.33
N GLY A 28 -2.45 -9.85 -7.72
CA GLY A 28 -3.33 -8.68 -7.71
C GLY A 28 -3.20 -7.91 -6.40
N LEU A 29 -3.06 -6.58 -6.47
CA LEU A 29 -2.88 -5.72 -5.30
C LEU A 29 -3.76 -4.46 -5.44
N PRO A 30 -5.06 -4.56 -5.14
CA PRO A 30 -5.92 -3.40 -4.92
C PRO A 30 -5.51 -2.65 -3.65
N TYR A 31 -5.58 -1.32 -3.65
CA TYR A 31 -5.41 -0.54 -2.44
C TYR A 31 -6.34 0.69 -2.39
N SER A 32 -6.60 1.13 -1.16
CA SER A 32 -7.37 2.33 -0.85
C SER A 32 -6.63 3.12 0.22
N ILE A 33 -6.59 4.44 0.06
CA ILE A 33 -5.93 5.35 0.99
C ILE A 33 -7.02 6.22 1.62
N TYR A 34 -7.10 6.18 2.94
CA TYR A 34 -7.98 7.00 3.76
C TYR A 34 -7.14 7.90 4.68
N ASP A 35 -7.81 8.80 5.41
CA ASP A 35 -7.13 9.75 6.28
C ASP A 35 -6.38 9.07 7.44
N ASP A 36 -6.89 7.96 7.96
CA ASP A 36 -6.38 7.26 9.15
C ASP A 36 -5.77 5.88 8.87
N HIS A 37 -6.00 5.31 7.69
CA HIS A 37 -5.49 3.99 7.33
C HIS A 37 -5.33 3.78 5.82
N ILE A 38 -4.61 2.71 5.47
CA ILE A 38 -4.48 2.23 4.09
C ILE A 38 -5.00 0.80 4.07
N TYR A 39 -5.99 0.52 3.23
CA TYR A 39 -6.43 -0.84 2.91
C TYR A 39 -5.56 -1.39 1.77
N VAL A 40 -5.09 -2.62 1.92
CA VAL A 40 -4.40 -3.35 0.85
C VAL A 40 -4.90 -4.79 0.78
N GLY A 41 -5.43 -5.17 -0.39
CA GLY A 41 -5.67 -6.57 -0.73
C GLY A 41 -4.45 -7.17 -1.42
N VAL A 42 -4.22 -8.48 -1.20
CA VAL A 42 -3.20 -9.24 -1.95
C VAL A 42 -3.82 -10.56 -2.38
N SER A 43 -3.82 -10.81 -3.68
CA SER A 43 -4.35 -12.02 -4.30
C SER A 43 -3.31 -12.68 -5.20
N SER A 44 -3.38 -14.00 -5.32
CA SER A 44 -2.62 -14.78 -6.29
C SER A 44 -3.33 -16.11 -6.54
N ARG A 45 -3.00 -16.81 -7.63
CA ARG A 45 -3.51 -18.18 -7.85
C ARG A 45 -2.97 -19.13 -6.81
N SER A 46 -3.83 -20.02 -6.32
CA SER A 46 -3.41 -21.15 -5.47
C SER A 46 -2.33 -22.00 -6.14
N SER A 47 -2.37 -22.16 -7.46
CA SER A 47 -1.36 -22.90 -8.24
C SER A 47 0.05 -22.33 -8.15
N LEU A 48 0.19 -21.04 -7.83
CA LEU A 48 1.48 -20.39 -7.64
C LEU A 48 2.12 -20.75 -6.29
N ASN A 49 1.33 -21.27 -5.33
CA ASN A 49 1.74 -21.49 -3.93
C ASN A 49 2.44 -20.26 -3.33
N ALA A 50 2.01 -19.06 -3.71
CA ALA A 50 2.58 -17.82 -3.19
C ALA A 50 2.11 -17.59 -1.75
N ASP A 51 3.04 -17.16 -0.91
CA ASP A 51 2.77 -16.80 0.47
C ASP A 51 2.22 -15.36 0.55
N THR A 52 0.93 -15.21 0.30
CA THR A 52 0.25 -13.91 0.32
C THR A 52 0.24 -13.28 1.70
N GLU A 53 0.29 -14.08 2.77
CA GLU A 53 0.35 -13.56 4.14
C GLU A 53 1.72 -12.96 4.44
N LYS A 54 2.80 -13.64 4.04
CA LYS A 54 4.15 -13.06 4.12
C LYS A 54 4.31 -11.82 3.26
N PHE A 55 3.65 -11.77 2.09
CA PHE A 55 3.61 -10.54 1.27
C PHE A 55 2.99 -9.38 2.07
N LYS A 56 1.80 -9.58 2.66
CA LYS A 56 1.11 -8.55 3.47
C LYS A 56 1.95 -8.12 4.67
N GLU A 57 2.60 -9.07 5.35
CA GLU A 57 3.48 -8.78 6.49
C GLU A 57 4.65 -7.89 6.08
N ILE A 58 5.37 -8.25 5.02
CA ILE A 58 6.52 -7.47 4.52
C ILE A 58 6.05 -6.09 4.07
N LEU A 59 4.96 -6.00 3.31
CA LEU A 59 4.42 -4.74 2.85
C LEU A 59 4.08 -3.80 4.02
N SER A 60 3.41 -4.33 5.05
CA SER A 60 3.08 -3.56 6.25
C SER A 60 4.33 -3.04 6.97
N LYS A 61 5.36 -3.89 7.13
CA LYS A 61 6.64 -3.49 7.73
C LYS A 61 7.37 -2.43 6.90
N THR A 62 7.31 -2.54 5.57
CA THR A 62 7.91 -1.55 4.66
C THR A 62 7.23 -0.19 4.78
N LEU A 63 5.88 -0.16 4.78
CA LEU A 63 5.12 1.09 4.94
C LEU A 63 5.42 1.76 6.29
N LEU A 64 5.49 0.99 7.37
CA LEU A 64 5.89 1.50 8.69
C LEU A 64 7.32 2.05 8.68
N SER A 65 8.27 1.31 8.09
CA SER A 65 9.67 1.74 8.00
C SER A 65 9.82 3.04 7.19
N MET A 66 9.04 3.19 6.10
CA MET A 66 8.99 4.43 5.32
C MET A 66 8.41 5.59 6.12
N SER A 67 7.35 5.36 6.90
CA SER A 67 6.79 6.37 7.80
C SER A 67 7.82 6.85 8.82
N GLU A 68 8.56 5.94 9.46
CA GLU A 68 9.63 6.30 10.40
C GLU A 68 10.78 7.05 9.73
N LEU A 69 11.19 6.64 8.52
CA LEU A 69 12.19 7.36 7.75
C LEU A 69 11.75 8.80 7.43
N ILE A 70 10.49 8.97 7.01
CA ILE A 70 9.92 10.30 6.72
C ILE A 70 9.85 11.15 7.99
N LYS A 71 9.41 10.58 9.12
CA LYS A 71 9.39 11.28 10.42
C LYS A 71 10.78 11.73 10.82
N LYS A 72 11.81 10.88 10.65
CA LYS A 72 13.21 11.24 10.91
C LYS A 72 13.67 12.40 10.03
N ILE A 73 13.44 12.32 8.72
CA ILE A 73 13.79 13.40 7.77
C ILE A 73 13.08 14.71 8.14
N ARG A 74 11.80 14.65 8.52
CA ARG A 74 11.02 15.83 8.91
C ARG A 74 11.41 16.40 10.27
N GLY A 75 11.75 15.55 11.24
CA GLY A 75 12.25 15.93 12.56
C GLY A 75 13.60 16.64 12.52
N ASP A 76 14.41 16.38 11.48
CA ASP A 76 15.71 17.02 11.25
C ASP A 76 15.64 18.25 10.31
N GLY A 77 14.46 18.61 9.74
CA GLY A 77 14.40 19.60 8.65
C GLY A 77 13.11 20.40 8.41
N PHE A 78 12.05 20.28 9.21
CA PHE A 78 10.79 21.03 8.98
C PHE A 78 10.53 22.21 9.94
N ALA A 79 11.44 22.55 10.84
CA ALA A 79 11.25 23.67 11.78
C ALA A 79 11.23 25.08 11.13
N SER A 80 11.04 25.23 9.82
CA SER A 80 11.09 26.55 9.15
C SER A 80 10.30 26.71 7.85
N MET A 81 9.17 26.03 7.63
CA MET A 81 8.22 26.56 6.63
C MET A 81 7.36 27.65 7.27
N PRO A 82 7.47 28.92 6.83
CA PRO A 82 6.52 29.93 7.26
C PRO A 82 5.14 29.53 6.73
N SER A 83 4.16 29.55 7.62
CA SER A 83 2.74 29.51 7.29
C SER A 83 2.47 30.57 6.22
N SER A 84 2.27 30.16 4.97
CA SER A 84 1.66 31.03 3.97
C SER A 84 0.22 31.25 4.41
N SER A 85 -0.02 32.38 5.05
CA SER A 85 -1.35 32.97 5.24
C SER A 85 -2.04 33.09 3.88
N LEU A 86 -3.11 32.32 3.71
CA LEU A 86 -4.18 32.61 2.76
C LEU A 86 -4.97 33.83 3.26
#